data_AF-A0A8S3JV52-F1
#
_entry.id   AF-A0A8S3JV52-F1
#
_cell.length_a   1.000
_cell.length_b   1.000
_cell.length_c   1.000
_cell.angle_alpha   90.00
_cell.angle_beta   90.00
_cell.angle_gamma   90.00
#
_symmetry.space_group_name_H-M   'P 1'
#
loop_
_entity.id
_entity.type
_entity.pdbx_description
1 polymer ?
#
loop_
_entity_poly.entity_id
_entity_poly.type
_entity_poly.pdbx_seq_one_letter_code
_entity_poly.pdbx_strand_id
1 'polypeptide(L)'
;EVMESHELELDGKLYPIKSIRNLQGHLIGQYHIHAGKSVPIVKGGEATRMEEGEIYAIETFGSTGKGVVHDDMEVSHYMKNFDAEQANVRNAKAKQLYSTITKNFGTLAFCRRWLDRLGESKYLL
;
A
#
# COMPACT_ATOMS: atom_id res chain seq x y z
N GLU A 1 7.92 -6.32 -20.88
CA GLU A 1 7.56 -6.50 -22.31
C GLU A 1 6.56 -5.46 -22.74
N VAL A 2 5.25 -5.62 -22.49
CA VAL A 2 4.21 -4.67 -22.97
C VAL A 2 4.44 -3.23 -22.50
N MET A 3 4.69 -3.00 -21.20
CA MET A 3 4.94 -1.65 -20.68
C MET A 3 6.15 -0.98 -21.36
N GLU A 4 7.23 -1.73 -21.57
CA GLU A 4 8.51 -1.24 -22.08
C GLU A 4 8.58 -1.20 -23.61
N SER A 5 7.52 -1.61 -24.32
CA SER A 5 7.38 -1.42 -25.76
C SER A 5 6.83 -0.05 -26.14
N HIS A 6 6.57 0.82 -25.15
CA HIS A 6 5.98 2.13 -25.34
C HIS A 6 6.96 3.26 -25.01
N GLU A 7 6.77 4.38 -25.68
CA GLU A 7 7.46 5.65 -25.42
C GLU A 7 6.45 6.80 -25.37
N LEU A 8 6.85 7.89 -24.74
CA LEU A 8 6.04 9.09 -24.58
C LEU A 8 6.86 10.34 -24.88
N GLU A 9 6.35 11.23 -25.72
CA GLU A 9 6.92 12.56 -25.90
C GLU A 9 6.32 13.55 -24.90
N LEU A 10 7.17 14.21 -24.10
CA LEU A 10 6.79 15.27 -23.18
C LEU A 10 7.76 16.43 -23.35
N ASP A 11 7.23 17.64 -23.56
CA ASP A 11 8.01 18.87 -23.71
C ASP A 11 9.14 18.76 -24.75
N GLY A 12 8.87 18.09 -25.89
CA GLY A 12 9.82 17.89 -26.98
C GLY A 12 10.90 16.83 -26.73
N LYS A 13 10.76 16.03 -25.66
CA LYS A 13 11.67 14.94 -25.34
C LYS A 13 10.93 13.60 -25.31
N LEU A 14 11.47 12.61 -26.01
CA LEU A 14 10.99 11.23 -25.96
C LEU A 14 11.53 10.51 -24.70
N TYR A 15 10.63 9.81 -24.02
CA TYR A 15 10.90 9.00 -22.83
C TYR A 15 10.48 7.55 -23.09
N PRO A 16 11.39 6.57 -22.97
CA PRO A 16 10.96 5.18 -22.89
C PRO A 16 10.24 4.95 -21.56
N ILE A 17 9.08 4.29 -21.60
CA ILE A 17 8.33 3.98 -20.39
C ILE A 17 8.97 2.80 -19.66
N LYS A 18 9.15 2.95 -18.35
CA LYS A 18 9.71 1.92 -17.47
C LYS A 18 8.68 1.48 -16.43
N SER A 19 8.60 0.18 -16.18
CA SER A 19 7.89 -0.33 -15.01
C SER A 19 8.59 0.11 -13.72
N ILE A 20 7.83 0.52 -12.70
CA ILE A 20 8.37 0.79 -11.36
C ILE A 20 8.64 -0.54 -10.65
N ARG A 21 9.90 -0.96 -10.61
CA ARG A 21 10.28 -2.33 -10.24
C ARG A 21 10.08 -2.72 -8.77
N ASN A 22 9.89 -1.74 -7.88
CA ASN A 22 9.64 -1.97 -6.46
C ASN A 22 8.19 -1.67 -6.04
N LEU A 23 7.27 -1.54 -7.02
CA LEU A 23 5.82 -1.61 -6.81
C LEU A 23 5.28 -2.87 -7.48
N GLN A 24 4.24 -3.46 -6.89
CA GLN A 24 3.74 -4.78 -7.26
C GLN A 24 2.24 -4.81 -6.98
N GLY A 25 1.50 -5.64 -7.72
CA GLY A 25 0.19 -6.07 -7.28
C GLY A 25 0.30 -7.08 -6.13
N HIS A 26 -0.83 -7.54 -5.62
CA HIS A 26 -0.85 -8.37 -4.41
C HIS A 26 -2.11 -9.20 -4.26
N LEU A 27 -2.04 -10.25 -3.45
CA LEU A 27 -3.19 -11.02 -2.98
C LEU A 27 -4.02 -10.19 -1.99
N ILE A 28 -5.34 -10.34 -2.06
CA ILE A 28 -6.32 -9.71 -1.16
C ILE A 28 -7.00 -10.81 -0.36
N GLY A 29 -6.95 -10.67 0.96
CA GLY A 29 -7.69 -11.49 1.92
C GLY A 29 -8.83 -10.72 2.57
N GLN A 30 -9.68 -11.41 3.32
CA GLN A 30 -10.77 -10.78 4.06
C GLN A 30 -10.21 -9.82 5.12
N TYR A 31 -10.51 -8.53 4.98
CA TYR A 31 -9.94 -7.44 5.81
C TYR A 31 -8.40 -7.38 5.83
N HIS A 32 -7.73 -8.00 4.84
CA HIS A 32 -6.28 -8.03 4.73
C HIS A 32 -5.89 -7.61 3.31
N ILE A 33 -5.61 -6.32 3.11
CA ILE A 33 -5.37 -5.80 1.77
C ILE A 33 -4.14 -6.44 1.11
N HIS A 34 -3.07 -6.73 1.87
CA HIS A 34 -1.86 -7.39 1.37
C HIS A 34 -1.68 -8.78 2.00
N ALA A 35 -2.35 -9.80 1.48
CA ALA A 35 -2.41 -11.14 2.09
C ALA A 35 -1.19 -12.06 1.81
N GLY A 36 -0.02 -11.47 1.54
CA GLY A 36 1.27 -12.19 1.54
C GLY A 36 1.87 -12.55 0.17
N LYS A 37 1.07 -12.81 -0.88
CA LYS A 37 1.60 -13.00 -2.24
C LYS A 37 1.68 -11.66 -2.99
N SER A 38 2.78 -11.44 -3.70
CA SER A 38 3.01 -10.26 -4.55
C SER A 38 2.97 -10.64 -6.04
N VAL A 39 2.52 -9.72 -6.87
CA VAL A 39 2.48 -9.84 -8.34
C VAL A 39 3.48 -8.85 -8.93
N PRO A 40 4.72 -9.28 -9.22
CA PRO A 40 5.75 -8.39 -9.73
C PRO A 40 5.43 -7.93 -11.15
N ILE A 41 5.78 -6.68 -11.47
CA ILE A 41 5.56 -6.07 -12.80
C ILE A 41 6.84 -6.02 -13.65
N VAL A 42 7.86 -6.76 -13.23
CA VAL A 42 9.14 -6.97 -13.92
C VAL A 42 9.55 -8.44 -13.83
N LYS A 43 10.40 -8.88 -14.75
CA LYS A 43 10.94 -10.26 -14.76
C LYS A 43 11.85 -10.52 -13.56
N GLY A 44 12.00 -11.80 -13.19
CA GLY A 44 12.94 -12.26 -12.16
C GLY A 44 12.38 -12.37 -10.74
N GLY A 45 11.05 -12.26 -10.59
CA GLY A 45 10.36 -12.53 -9.33
C GLY A 45 10.27 -14.02 -9.00
N GLU A 46 9.56 -14.33 -7.92
CA GLU A 46 9.34 -15.71 -7.47
C GLU A 46 8.52 -16.54 -8.47
N ALA A 47 8.71 -17.85 -8.45
CA ALA A 47 7.93 -18.81 -9.24
C ALA A 47 6.67 -19.32 -8.51
N THR A 48 6.23 -18.61 -7.47
CA THR A 48 5.01 -18.89 -6.71
C THR A 48 3.79 -18.85 -7.64
N ARG A 49 2.89 -19.83 -7.52
CA ARG A 49 1.71 -19.94 -8.37
C ARG A 49 0.49 -19.28 -7.72
N MET A 50 -0.36 -18.70 -8.57
CA MET A 50 -1.73 -18.36 -8.19
C MET A 50 -2.54 -19.64 -7.98
N GLU A 51 -3.47 -19.59 -7.05
CA GLU A 51 -4.33 -20.71 -6.64
C GLU A 51 -5.81 -20.38 -6.88
N GLU A 52 -6.63 -21.41 -7.10
CA GLU A 52 -8.06 -21.25 -7.28
C GLU A 52 -8.70 -20.63 -6.02
N GLY A 53 -9.61 -19.67 -6.22
CA GLY A 53 -10.30 -18.96 -5.14
C GLY A 53 -9.54 -17.75 -4.57
N GLU A 54 -8.31 -17.51 -5.00
CA GLU A 54 -7.57 -16.30 -4.63
C GLU A 54 -8.09 -15.04 -5.33
N ILE A 55 -8.03 -13.90 -4.63
CA ILE A 55 -8.41 -12.59 -5.15
C ILE A 55 -7.16 -11.72 -5.23
N TYR A 56 -6.90 -11.11 -6.39
CA TYR A 56 -5.70 -10.30 -6.60
C TYR A 56 -6.03 -8.87 -7.00
N ALA A 57 -5.26 -7.92 -6.48
CA ALA A 57 -5.03 -6.64 -7.11
C ALA A 57 -3.96 -6.82 -8.21
N ILE A 58 -4.36 -6.63 -9.46
CA ILE A 58 -3.42 -6.55 -10.60
C ILE A 58 -3.23 -5.08 -10.95
N GLU A 59 -2.11 -4.52 -10.52
CA GLU A 59 -1.77 -3.13 -10.70
C GLU A 59 -0.38 -3.00 -11.34
N THR A 60 -0.24 -2.04 -12.25
CA THR A 60 1.01 -1.79 -12.96
C THR A 60 1.28 -0.30 -12.98
N PHE A 61 2.56 0.06 -12.91
CA PHE A 61 2.99 1.45 -12.78
C PHE A 61 4.07 1.75 -13.81
N GLY A 62 3.72 2.55 -14.81
CA GLY A 62 4.65 3.10 -15.80
C GLY A 62 5.24 4.42 -15.31
N SER A 63 6.52 4.65 -15.60
CA SER A 63 7.23 5.88 -15.23
C SER A 63 8.17 6.33 -16.35
N THR A 64 8.27 7.64 -16.54
CA THR A 64 9.31 8.29 -17.36
C THR A 64 10.62 8.49 -16.58
N GLY A 65 10.62 8.16 -15.28
CA GLY A 65 11.75 8.33 -14.37
C GLY A 65 12.70 7.12 -14.30
N LYS A 66 13.25 6.88 -13.10
CA LYS A 66 14.20 5.77 -12.84
C LYS A 66 13.53 4.40 -12.68
N GLY A 67 12.20 4.34 -12.67
CA GLY A 67 11.44 3.11 -12.43
C GLY A 67 11.61 2.57 -11.01
N VAL A 68 11.71 3.45 -10.01
CA VAL A 68 11.83 3.13 -8.58
C VAL A 68 11.15 4.22 -7.77
N VAL A 69 10.39 3.83 -6.74
CA VAL A 69 9.89 4.75 -5.71
C VAL A 69 10.75 4.71 -4.45
N HIS A 70 10.72 5.79 -3.70
CA HIS A 70 11.27 5.91 -2.35
C HIS A 70 10.25 6.66 -1.50
N ASP A 71 10.32 6.49 -0.18
CA ASP A 71 9.46 7.24 0.73
C ASP A 71 9.77 8.74 0.61
N ASP A 72 8.72 9.55 0.48
CA ASP A 72 8.80 11.00 0.37
C ASP A 72 7.52 11.65 0.92
N MET A 73 7.58 12.96 1.20
CA MET A 73 6.48 13.79 1.72
C MET A 73 5.91 13.30 3.07
N GLU A 74 4.75 13.84 3.47
CA GLU A 74 4.10 13.50 4.73
C GLU A 74 3.27 12.20 4.67
N VAL A 75 3.43 11.34 5.67
CA VAL A 75 2.66 10.10 5.80
C VAL A 75 1.20 10.39 6.13
N SER A 76 0.30 9.89 5.28
CA SER A 76 -1.15 10.01 5.44
C SER A 76 -1.88 8.69 5.63
N HIS A 77 -1.30 7.58 5.14
CA HIS A 77 -1.91 6.24 5.17
C HIS A 77 -1.30 5.42 6.30
N TYR A 78 -2.17 4.75 7.06
CA TYR A 78 -1.81 3.91 8.18
C TYR A 78 -2.65 2.64 8.15
N MET A 79 -2.13 1.54 8.67
CA MET A 79 -2.87 0.30 8.80
C MET A 79 -2.38 -0.44 10.03
N LYS A 80 -3.29 -1.11 10.74
CA LYS A 80 -2.89 -2.00 11.82
C LYS A 80 -2.23 -3.24 11.20
N ASN A 81 -1.10 -3.67 11.76
CA ASN A 81 -0.49 -4.93 11.37
C ASN A 81 -1.49 -6.07 11.64
N PHE A 82 -1.77 -6.86 10.60
CA PHE A 82 -2.78 -7.92 10.62
C PHE A 82 -2.44 -9.02 11.65
N ASP A 83 -1.16 -9.39 11.75
CA ASP A 83 -0.68 -10.48 12.61
C ASP A 83 -0.28 -10.00 14.02
N ALA A 84 -0.40 -8.71 14.30
CA ALA A 84 0.00 -8.18 15.61
C ALA A 84 -0.99 -8.57 16.70
N GLU A 85 -0.45 -9.11 17.80
CA GLU A 85 -1.19 -9.34 19.03
C GLU A 85 -1.80 -8.05 19.60
N GLN A 86 -2.81 -8.19 20.45
CA GLN A 86 -3.42 -7.05 21.10
C GLN A 86 -2.42 -6.34 22.03
N ALA A 87 -2.04 -5.13 21.66
CA ALA A 87 -1.10 -4.32 22.44
C ALA A 87 -1.69 -3.89 23.80
N ASN A 88 -0.91 -4.04 24.87
CA ASN A 88 -1.23 -3.47 26.18
C ASN A 88 -0.75 -2.01 26.29
N VAL A 89 -1.55 -1.08 25.77
CA VAL A 89 -1.22 0.34 25.72
C VAL A 89 -1.51 1.03 27.07
N ARG A 90 -0.47 1.55 27.74
CA ARG A 90 -0.58 2.22 29.05
C ARG A 90 -0.97 3.70 28.96
N ASN A 91 -0.46 4.42 27.97
CA ASN A 91 -0.78 5.85 27.80
C ASN A 91 -2.26 6.01 27.43
N ALA A 92 -3.00 6.83 28.19
CA ALA A 92 -4.44 6.97 28.04
C ALA A 92 -4.88 7.45 26.64
N LYS A 93 -4.19 8.45 26.06
CA LYS A 93 -4.49 8.97 24.72
C LYS A 93 -4.18 7.94 23.64
N ALA A 94 -3.03 7.29 23.73
CA ALA A 94 -2.66 6.24 22.77
C ALA A 94 -3.63 5.05 22.84
N LYS A 95 -4.10 4.70 24.05
CA LYS A 95 -5.10 3.65 24.26
C LYS A 95 -6.45 4.01 23.66
N GLN A 96 -6.89 5.27 23.82
CA GLN A 96 -8.10 5.78 23.18
C GLN A 96 -7.99 5.68 21.65
N LEU A 97 -6.93 6.22 21.07
CA LEU A 97 -6.71 6.17 19.62
C LEU A 97 -6.66 4.73 19.10
N TYR A 98 -5.93 3.84 19.78
CA TYR A 98 -5.87 2.42 19.42
C TYR A 98 -7.25 1.74 19.46
N SER A 99 -8.09 2.10 20.45
CA SER A 99 -9.46 1.62 20.53
C SER A 99 -10.32 2.15 19.39
N THR A 100 -10.22 3.44 19.05
CA THR A 100 -10.92 4.05 17.91
C THR A 100 -10.53 3.37 16.59
N ILE A 101 -9.23 3.15 16.36
CA ILE A 101 -8.73 2.45 15.16
C ILE A 101 -9.28 1.03 15.11
N THR A 102 -9.17 0.28 16.20
CA THR A 102 -9.63 -1.12 16.27
C THR A 102 -11.13 -1.23 16.02
N LYS A 103 -11.93 -0.31 16.58
CA LYS A 103 -13.40 -0.31 16.45
C LYS A 103 -13.88 0.07 15.05
N ASN A 104 -13.25 1.06 14.41
CA ASN A 104 -13.75 1.63 13.17
C ASN A 104 -13.11 1.05 11.91
N PHE A 105 -11.87 0.56 12.00
CA PHE A 105 -11.12 0.08 10.84
C PHE A 105 -10.65 -1.37 11.00
N GLY A 106 -10.44 -1.85 12.23
CA GLY A 106 -9.86 -3.16 12.47
C GLY A 106 -8.46 -3.25 11.84
N THR A 107 -8.32 -4.10 10.82
CA THR A 107 -7.09 -4.26 10.02
C THR A 107 -7.15 -3.57 8.66
N LEU A 108 -8.25 -2.89 8.33
CA LEU A 108 -8.32 -2.06 7.13
C LEU A 108 -7.43 -0.82 7.27
N ALA A 109 -6.84 -0.39 6.16
CA ALA A 109 -6.10 0.86 6.11
C ALA A 109 -7.02 2.06 6.39
N PHE A 110 -6.46 3.12 6.96
CA PHE A 110 -7.14 4.38 7.25
C PHE A 110 -6.20 5.56 7.01
N CYS A 111 -6.74 6.78 7.11
CA CYS A 111 -5.95 8.00 7.01
C CYS A 111 -6.32 9.01 8.09
N ARG A 112 -5.46 10.02 8.29
CA ARG A 112 -5.66 11.10 9.29
C ARG A 112 -7.04 11.77 9.18
N ARG A 113 -7.47 12.08 7.96
CA ARG A 113 -8.79 12.69 7.68
C ARG A 113 -9.97 11.86 8.18
N TRP A 114 -9.82 10.53 8.25
CA TRP A 114 -10.87 9.65 8.77
C TRP A 114 -10.94 9.69 10.29
N LEU A 115 -9.80 9.84 10.97
CA LEU A 115 -9.76 10.10 12.42
C LEU A 115 -10.37 11.47 12.73
N ASP A 116 -10.03 12.50 11.96
CA ASP A 116 -10.61 13.84 12.11
C ASP A 116 -12.14 13.81 12.00
N ARG A 117 -12.67 13.05 11.02
CA ARG A 117 -14.12 12.88 10.82
C ARG A 117 -14.80 12.15 11.99
N LEU A 118 -14.08 11.27 12.68
CA LEU A 118 -14.56 10.59 13.89
C LEU A 118 -14.49 11.49 15.14
N GLY A 119 -13.96 12.72 15.01
CA GLY A 119 -13.81 13.67 16.11
C GLY A 119 -12.54 13.48 16.94
N GLU A 120 -11.62 12.61 16.51
CA GLU A 120 -10.30 12.50 17.15
C GLU A 120 -9.51 13.79 16.91
N SER A 121 -8.81 14.27 17.94
CA SER A 121 -7.96 15.46 17.86
C SER A 121 -6.74 15.29 18.75
N LYS A 122 -5.65 16.02 18.46
CA LYS A 122 -4.38 15.93 19.21
C LYS A 122 -3.86 14.49 19.34
N TYR A 123 -4.06 13.70 18.27
CA TYR A 123 -3.64 12.30 18.17
C TYR A 123 -2.25 12.15 17.51
N LEU A 124 -1.76 13.20 16.86
CA LEU A 124 -0.36 13.36 16.50
C LEU A 124 0.39 13.94 17.71
N LEU A 125 1.65 13.53 17.88
CA LEU A 125 2.54 13.98 18.96
C LEU A 125 2.58 15.51 19.09
#